data_AF-A0A349UPN0-F1
#
_entry.id   AF-A0A349UPN0-F1
#
_cell.length_a   1.000
_cell.length_b   1.000
_cell.length_c   1.000
_cell.angle_alpha   90.00
_cell.angle_beta   90.00
_cell.angle_gamma   90.00
#
_symmetry.space_group_name_H-M   'P 1'
#
loop_
_entity.id
_entity.type
_entity.pdbx_description
1 polymer ?
#
loop_
_entity_poly.entity_id
_entity_poly.type
_entity_poly.pdbx_seq_one_letter_code
_entity_poly.pdbx_strand_id
1 'polypeptide(L)'
;MPVIVTATVAATLLATWAIAQPRPDAAPERERPRADQPAPPRPPEAMGQIRMMLGMVEHLKHVCFDPTTAGMIALGALKDDLPRKDDVIAKDLEETLEKTKTLGLRNALHLTLKDIYKKQGETEKAVKHLQAMVAENDAAIQQHMKDRDDDDDDDDKDKERAKDERKRESERRRDKEGDKD
;
A
#
# COMPACT_ATOMS: atom_id res chain seq x y z
N MET A 1 -16.26 -48.55 47.88
CA MET A 1 -17.49 -48.74 47.09
C MET A 1 -17.63 -47.55 46.16
N PRO A 2 -17.54 -47.70 44.82
CA PRO A 2 -17.78 -46.61 43.90
C PRO A 2 -19.26 -46.59 43.49
N VAL A 3 -19.90 -45.41 43.60
CA VAL A 3 -21.26 -45.18 43.08
C VAL A 3 -21.10 -44.50 41.71
N ILE A 4 -21.57 -45.21 40.69
CA ILE A 4 -21.75 -44.75 39.32
C ILE A 4 -23.05 -43.93 39.30
N VAL A 5 -22.99 -42.67 38.85
CA VAL A 5 -24.18 -41.88 38.50
C VAL A 5 -24.11 -41.54 37.02
N THR A 6 -24.89 -42.28 36.24
CA THR A 6 -25.15 -42.09 34.82
C THR A 6 -26.39 -41.21 34.60
N ALA A 7 -26.32 -40.35 33.58
CA ALA A 7 -27.42 -39.71 32.84
C ALA A 7 -28.30 -38.73 33.66
N THR A 8 -28.73 -37.55 33.18
CA THR A 8 -29.62 -37.38 32.03
C THR A 8 -29.89 -35.87 31.89
N VAL A 9 -29.39 -35.15 30.88
CA VAL A 9 -29.99 -33.87 30.43
C VAL A 9 -29.70 -33.67 28.94
N ALA A 10 -30.57 -34.20 28.09
CA ALA A 10 -30.58 -33.93 26.65
C ALA A 10 -32.04 -33.77 26.22
N ALA A 11 -32.68 -32.62 26.53
CA ALA A 11 -34.05 -32.35 26.10
C ALA A 11 -34.47 -30.86 26.20
N THR A 12 -33.63 -29.89 25.81
CA THR A 12 -33.99 -28.45 25.91
C THR A 12 -33.49 -27.56 24.77
N LEU A 13 -33.30 -28.09 23.56
CA LEU A 13 -32.84 -27.29 22.39
C LEU A 13 -33.67 -27.51 21.11
N LEU A 14 -35.00 -27.59 21.22
CA LEU A 14 -35.90 -27.69 20.05
C LEU A 14 -37.10 -26.71 20.10
N ALA A 15 -37.01 -25.61 20.85
CA ALA A 15 -38.13 -24.67 21.03
C ALA A 15 -37.88 -23.23 20.53
N THR A 16 -36.78 -22.93 19.84
CA THR A 16 -36.47 -21.56 19.37
C THR A 16 -36.54 -21.35 17.86
N TRP A 17 -36.88 -22.38 17.07
CA TRP A 17 -36.90 -22.30 15.60
C TRP A 17 -38.25 -21.89 14.98
N ALA A 18 -39.23 -21.47 15.78
CA ALA A 18 -40.61 -21.23 15.31
C ALA A 18 -41.04 -19.74 15.23
N ILE A 19 -40.16 -18.76 15.53
CA ILE A 19 -40.56 -17.34 15.61
C ILE A 19 -40.11 -16.50 14.39
N ALA A 20 -39.30 -17.04 13.47
CA ALA A 20 -38.70 -16.25 12.38
C ALA A 20 -39.09 -16.72 10.97
N GLN A 21 -40.35 -17.09 10.72
CA GLN A 21 -40.82 -17.20 9.33
C GLN A 21 -41.35 -15.84 8.85
N PRO A 22 -40.74 -15.21 7.83
CA PRO A 22 -41.26 -13.99 7.24
C PRO A 22 -42.63 -14.27 6.60
N ARG A 23 -43.63 -13.43 6.91
CA ARG A 23 -44.97 -13.51 6.32
C ARG A 23 -44.89 -13.38 4.80
N PRO A 24 -45.49 -14.30 4.01
CA PRO A 24 -45.42 -14.28 2.55
C PRO A 24 -46.32 -13.22 1.85
N ASP A 25 -47.05 -12.38 2.59
CA ASP A 25 -48.06 -11.47 2.02
C ASP A 25 -47.72 -9.98 2.06
N ALA A 26 -46.45 -9.62 2.31
CA ALA A 26 -46.01 -8.24 2.12
C ALA A 26 -45.80 -7.97 0.62
N ALA A 27 -46.86 -7.52 -0.06
CA ALA A 27 -46.75 -6.95 -1.39
C ALA A 27 -45.60 -5.92 -1.42
N PRO A 28 -44.74 -5.89 -2.46
CA PRO A 28 -43.65 -4.94 -2.52
C PRO A 28 -44.25 -3.53 -2.52
N GLU A 29 -44.07 -2.80 -1.42
CA GLU A 29 -44.27 -1.36 -1.40
C GLU A 29 -43.45 -0.82 -2.56
N ARG A 30 -44.13 -0.32 -3.59
CA ARG A 30 -43.49 0.52 -4.61
C ARG A 30 -42.93 1.71 -3.87
N GLU A 31 -41.65 1.64 -3.52
CA GLU A 31 -40.91 2.73 -2.91
C GLU A 31 -41.18 3.97 -3.77
N ARG A 32 -41.95 4.90 -3.22
CA ARG A 32 -42.09 6.22 -3.83
C ARG A 32 -40.68 6.79 -3.86
N PRO A 33 -40.22 7.32 -5.01
CA PRO A 33 -38.88 7.89 -5.10
C PRO A 33 -38.75 8.92 -3.97
N ARG A 34 -37.78 8.69 -3.07
CA ARG A 34 -37.49 9.61 -1.98
C ARG A 34 -37.19 10.97 -2.60
N ALA A 35 -37.84 12.03 -2.11
CA ALA A 35 -37.69 13.38 -2.62
C ALA A 35 -36.24 13.91 -2.57
N ASP A 36 -35.36 13.22 -1.83
CA ASP A 36 -33.94 13.55 -1.69
C ASP A 36 -33.01 12.76 -2.62
N GLN A 37 -33.54 11.94 -3.53
CA GLN A 37 -32.69 11.22 -4.49
C GLN A 37 -32.25 12.20 -5.61
N PRO A 38 -30.95 12.47 -5.77
CA PRO A 38 -30.47 13.40 -6.79
C PRO A 38 -30.89 12.89 -8.17
N ALA A 39 -31.41 13.80 -9.00
CA ALA A 39 -31.85 13.48 -10.35
C ALA A 39 -30.73 12.75 -11.12
N PRO A 40 -31.04 11.75 -11.94
CA PRO A 40 -30.04 11.03 -12.71
C PRO A 40 -29.25 12.02 -13.58
N PRO A 41 -27.91 11.86 -13.68
CA PRO A 41 -27.07 12.78 -14.44
C PRO A 41 -27.52 12.84 -15.90
N ARG A 42 -27.51 14.04 -16.49
CA ARG A 42 -27.91 14.20 -17.89
C ARG A 42 -26.90 13.47 -18.80
N PRO A 43 -27.29 13.03 -20.02
CA PRO A 43 -26.44 12.20 -20.88
C PRO A 43 -24.99 12.70 -21.10
N PRO A 44 -24.70 14.01 -21.28
CA PRO A 44 -23.32 14.48 -21.41
C PRO A 44 -22.52 14.46 -20.09
N GLU A 45 -23.17 14.62 -18.93
CA GLU A 45 -22.54 14.51 -17.62
C GLU A 45 -22.25 13.04 -17.25
N ALA A 46 -23.14 12.13 -17.65
CA ALA A 46 -22.95 10.69 -17.48
C ALA A 46 -21.69 10.19 -18.22
N MET A 47 -21.42 10.69 -19.43
CA MET A 47 -20.22 10.33 -20.19
C MET A 47 -18.92 10.84 -19.53
N GLY A 48 -18.97 12.00 -18.87
CA GLY A 48 -17.85 12.53 -18.08
C GLY A 48 -17.55 11.65 -16.86
N GLN A 49 -18.60 11.26 -16.12
CA GLN A 49 -18.47 10.33 -14.99
C GLN A 49 -17.95 8.96 -15.42
N ILE A 50 -18.44 8.42 -16.54
CA ILE A 50 -17.98 7.14 -17.09
C ILE A 50 -16.49 7.19 -17.46
N ARG A 51 -16.03 8.28 -18.09
CA ARG A 51 -14.59 8.44 -18.40
C ARG A 51 -13.72 8.52 -17.15
N MET A 52 -14.19 9.23 -16.12
CA MET A 52 -13.48 9.32 -14.85
C MET A 52 -13.41 7.95 -14.16
N MET A 53 -14.52 7.20 -14.16
CA MET A 53 -14.54 5.81 -13.66
C MET A 53 -13.58 4.89 -14.44
N LEU A 54 -13.58 4.96 -15.77
CA LEU A 54 -12.66 4.19 -16.60
C LEU A 54 -11.20 4.54 -16.30
N GLY A 55 -10.88 5.82 -16.17
CA GLY A 55 -9.53 6.28 -15.79
C GLY A 55 -9.11 5.78 -14.40
N MET A 56 -10.03 5.76 -13.43
CA MET A 56 -9.76 5.17 -12.11
C MET A 56 -9.52 3.66 -12.20
N VAL A 57 -10.31 2.93 -12.98
CA VAL A 57 -10.15 1.48 -13.18
C VAL A 57 -8.83 1.15 -13.88
N GLU A 58 -8.42 1.98 -14.84
CA GLU A 58 -7.14 1.84 -15.54
C GLU A 58 -5.95 2.10 -14.62
N HIS A 59 -6.04 3.12 -13.75
CA HIS A 59 -5.05 3.32 -12.69
C HIS A 59 -5.04 2.18 -11.67
N LEU A 60 -6.22 1.67 -11.28
CA LEU A 60 -6.33 0.55 -10.36
C LEU A 60 -5.69 -0.71 -10.92
N LYS A 61 -5.77 -0.95 -12.24
CA LYS A 61 -5.07 -2.05 -12.90
C LYS A 61 -3.56 -1.98 -12.63
N HIS A 62 -2.94 -0.82 -12.80
CA HIS A 62 -1.51 -0.66 -12.53
C HIS A 62 -1.17 -0.87 -11.05
N VAL A 63 -2.04 -0.41 -10.15
CA VAL A 63 -1.88 -0.56 -8.70
C VAL A 63 -2.03 -2.04 -8.28
N CYS A 64 -2.95 -2.81 -8.86
CA CYS A 64 -3.14 -4.22 -8.53
C CYS A 64 -2.03 -5.14 -9.08
N PHE A 65 -1.33 -4.74 -10.13
CA PHE A 65 -0.20 -5.50 -10.69
C PHE A 65 1.16 -5.06 -10.18
N ASP A 66 1.25 -3.96 -9.44
CA ASP A 66 2.45 -3.61 -8.70
C ASP A 66 2.64 -4.61 -7.54
N PRO A 67 3.73 -5.39 -7.50
CA PRO A 67 3.94 -6.40 -6.47
C PRO A 67 3.99 -5.81 -5.06
N THR A 68 4.42 -4.55 -4.92
CA THR A 68 4.44 -3.86 -3.63
C THR A 68 3.02 -3.60 -3.15
N THR A 69 2.17 -3.04 -3.99
CA THR A 69 0.79 -2.75 -3.64
C THR A 69 -0.07 -4.01 -3.50
N ALA A 70 0.13 -5.02 -4.34
CA ALA A 70 -0.50 -6.33 -4.16
C ALA A 70 -0.13 -6.96 -2.80
N GLY A 71 1.14 -6.84 -2.38
CA GLY A 71 1.58 -7.28 -1.06
C GLY A 71 0.95 -6.49 0.08
N MET A 72 0.75 -5.17 -0.07
CA MET A 72 0.05 -4.34 0.90
C MET A 72 -1.44 -4.71 1.04
N ILE A 73 -2.12 -4.96 -0.09
CA ILE A 73 -3.52 -5.42 -0.10
C ILE A 73 -3.64 -6.79 0.56
N ALA A 74 -2.74 -7.72 0.23
CA ALA A 74 -2.71 -9.05 0.85
C ALA A 74 -2.47 -8.99 2.36
N LEU A 75 -1.60 -8.08 2.83
CA LEU A 75 -1.37 -7.83 4.26
C LEU A 75 -2.61 -7.29 4.97
N GLY A 76 -3.34 -6.37 4.33
CA GLY A 76 -4.62 -5.87 4.84
C GLY A 76 -5.67 -6.99 4.96
N ALA A 77 -5.82 -7.80 3.92
CA ALA A 77 -6.72 -8.95 3.93
C ALA A 77 -6.35 -9.99 5.00
N LEU A 78 -5.05 -10.23 5.22
CA LEU A 78 -4.57 -11.17 6.25
C LEU A 78 -4.98 -10.75 7.67
N LYS A 79 -5.06 -9.43 7.92
CA LYS A 79 -5.50 -8.89 9.20
C LYS A 79 -7.01 -9.05 9.42
N ASP A 80 -7.81 -8.95 8.36
CA ASP A 80 -9.27 -8.94 8.45
C ASP A 80 -9.89 -10.34 8.37
N ASP A 81 -9.28 -11.26 7.61
CA ASP A 81 -9.85 -12.60 7.32
C ASP A 81 -9.45 -13.70 8.32
N LEU A 82 -8.52 -13.44 9.24
CA LEU A 82 -8.04 -14.45 10.18
C LEU A 82 -8.69 -14.29 11.57
N PRO A 83 -9.52 -15.26 12.02
CA PRO A 83 -9.95 -15.36 13.42
C PRO A 83 -8.79 -15.89 14.31
N ARG A 84 -7.60 -15.31 14.16
CA ARG A 84 -6.42 -15.61 14.97
C ARG A 84 -6.29 -14.58 16.09
N LYS A 85 -5.63 -14.98 17.17
CA LYS A 85 -5.24 -14.04 18.23
C LYS A 85 -4.20 -13.07 17.66
N ASP A 86 -4.36 -11.80 17.99
CA ASP A 86 -3.47 -10.69 17.62
C ASP A 86 -1.98 -11.03 17.83
N ASP A 87 -1.65 -11.80 18.89
CA ASP A 87 -0.27 -12.20 19.22
C ASP A 87 0.38 -13.09 18.15
N VAL A 88 -0.40 -13.98 17.53
CA VAL A 88 0.10 -14.89 16.48
C VAL A 88 0.35 -14.10 15.21
N ILE A 89 -0.57 -13.19 14.87
CA ILE A 89 -0.46 -12.33 13.70
C ILE A 89 0.76 -11.40 13.86
N ALA A 90 0.94 -10.79 15.02
CA ALA A 90 2.11 -9.94 15.30
C ALA A 90 3.42 -10.70 15.06
N LYS A 91 3.53 -11.93 15.57
CA LYS A 91 4.73 -12.76 15.37
C LYS A 91 4.98 -13.10 13.90
N ASP A 92 3.96 -13.56 13.18
CA ASP A 92 4.07 -13.90 11.76
C ASP A 92 4.50 -12.67 10.92
N LEU A 93 3.99 -11.49 11.27
CA LEU A 93 4.35 -10.22 10.63
C LEU A 93 5.78 -9.76 10.97
N GLU A 94 6.26 -9.98 12.19
CA GLU A 94 7.67 -9.72 12.55
C GLU A 94 8.62 -10.63 11.77
N GLU A 95 8.33 -11.93 11.67
CA GLU A 95 9.12 -12.86 10.86
C GLU A 95 9.11 -12.48 9.36
N THR A 96 7.99 -11.92 8.89
CA THR A 96 7.87 -11.41 7.52
C THR A 96 8.67 -10.12 7.33
N LEU A 97 8.69 -9.24 8.34
CA LEU A 97 9.47 -8.00 8.32
C LEU A 97 10.97 -8.27 8.21
N GLU A 98 11.49 -9.30 8.88
CA GLU A 98 12.90 -9.68 8.77
C GLU A 98 13.30 -10.14 7.37
N LYS A 99 12.37 -10.79 6.65
CA LYS A 99 12.61 -11.32 5.29
C LYS A 99 12.38 -10.28 4.19
N THR A 100 11.63 -9.23 4.50
CA THR A 100 11.21 -8.21 3.52
C THR A 100 12.28 -7.16 3.32
N LYS A 101 12.74 -6.98 2.07
CA LYS A 101 13.80 -6.04 1.70
C LYS A 101 13.29 -4.72 1.12
N THR A 102 12.10 -4.71 0.53
CA THR A 102 11.56 -3.53 -0.15
C THR A 102 10.98 -2.56 0.87
N LEU A 103 11.40 -1.29 0.81
CA LEU A 103 10.97 -0.24 1.73
C LEU A 103 9.44 -0.10 1.82
N GLY A 104 8.74 -0.15 0.68
CA GLY A 104 7.27 -0.03 0.65
C GLY A 104 6.55 -1.12 1.47
N LEU A 105 6.94 -2.39 1.29
CA LEU A 105 6.37 -3.50 2.07
C LEU A 105 6.78 -3.43 3.55
N ARG A 106 8.03 -3.04 3.86
CA ARG A 106 8.47 -2.86 5.25
C ARG A 106 7.64 -1.78 5.95
N ASN A 107 7.39 -0.64 5.30
CA ASN A 107 6.54 0.42 5.83
C ASN A 107 5.11 -0.08 6.12
N ALA A 108 4.52 -0.86 5.20
CA ALA A 108 3.20 -1.46 5.41
C ALA A 108 3.17 -2.43 6.60
N LEU A 109 4.21 -3.26 6.75
CA LEU A 109 4.38 -4.16 7.90
C LEU A 109 4.51 -3.38 9.22
N HIS A 110 5.35 -2.34 9.26
CA HIS A 110 5.49 -1.47 10.43
C HIS A 110 4.16 -0.83 10.86
N LEU A 111 3.37 -0.32 9.91
CA LEU A 111 2.07 0.27 10.18
C LEU A 111 1.06 -0.76 10.71
N THR A 112 1.08 -1.97 10.14
CA THR A 112 0.21 -3.07 10.55
C THR A 112 0.56 -3.57 11.96
N LEU A 113 1.84 -3.76 12.25
CA LEU A 113 2.34 -4.12 13.58
C LEU A 113 2.02 -3.04 14.63
N LYS A 114 2.19 -1.76 14.27
CA LYS A 114 1.79 -0.63 15.14
C LYS A 114 0.30 -0.70 15.51
N ASP A 115 -0.58 -1.00 14.55
CA ASP A 115 -2.02 -1.12 14.83
C ASP A 115 -2.33 -2.30 15.77
N ILE A 116 -1.68 -3.44 15.56
CA ILE A 116 -1.87 -4.64 16.38
C ILE A 116 -1.37 -4.40 17.81
N TYR A 117 -0.14 -3.89 17.97
CA TYR A 117 0.43 -3.59 19.28
C TYR A 117 -0.37 -2.51 20.03
N LYS A 118 -0.91 -1.52 19.31
CA LYS A 118 -1.81 -0.53 19.91
C LYS A 118 -3.10 -1.17 20.43
N LYS A 119 -3.68 -2.14 19.71
CA LYS A 119 -4.87 -2.88 20.16
C LYS A 119 -4.59 -3.73 21.40
N GLN A 120 -3.41 -4.33 21.48
CA GLN A 120 -2.95 -5.12 22.63
C GLN A 120 -2.55 -4.27 23.85
N GLY A 121 -2.49 -2.94 23.71
CA GLY A 121 -2.03 -2.02 24.76
C GLY A 121 -0.50 -1.89 24.87
N GLU A 122 0.25 -2.55 24.00
CA GLU A 122 1.72 -2.54 23.94
C GLU A 122 2.25 -1.28 23.23
N THR A 123 1.98 -0.12 23.83
CA THR A 123 2.27 1.19 23.22
C THR A 123 3.76 1.39 22.92
N GLU A 124 4.67 0.88 23.77
CA GLU A 124 6.11 0.99 23.54
C GLU A 124 6.56 0.26 22.28
N LYS A 125 6.03 -0.94 22.00
CA LYS A 125 6.36 -1.67 20.78
C LYS A 125 5.79 -0.96 19.55
N ALA A 126 4.57 -0.44 19.65
CA ALA A 126 3.98 0.35 18.57
C ALA A 126 4.85 1.59 18.22
N VAL A 127 5.40 2.28 19.23
CA VAL A 127 6.33 3.40 19.03
C VAL A 127 7.65 2.94 18.39
N LYS A 128 8.22 1.81 18.83
CA LYS A 128 9.43 1.25 18.22
C LYS A 128 9.28 0.99 16.72
N HIS A 129 8.13 0.46 16.28
CA HIS A 129 7.89 0.26 14.85
C HIS A 129 7.79 1.58 14.06
N LEU A 130 7.23 2.63 14.65
CA LEU A 130 7.22 3.96 14.01
C LEU A 130 8.61 4.56 13.93
N GLN A 131 9.42 4.43 14.98
CA GLN A 131 10.80 4.93 15.00
C GLN A 131 11.66 4.20 13.95
N ALA A 132 11.55 2.87 13.86
CA ALA A 132 12.24 2.08 12.84
C ALA A 132 11.83 2.52 11.42
N MET A 133 10.53 2.70 11.19
CA MET A 133 10.03 3.18 9.90
C MET A 133 10.59 4.55 9.51
N VAL A 134 10.69 5.49 10.46
CA VAL A 134 11.30 6.81 10.21
C VAL A 134 12.78 6.66 9.85
N ALA A 135 13.54 5.87 10.61
CA ALA A 135 14.96 5.66 10.36
C ALA A 135 15.24 5.01 8.99
N GLU A 136 14.44 4.01 8.61
CA GLU A 136 14.58 3.35 7.30
C GLU A 136 14.26 4.30 6.13
N ASN A 137 13.23 5.14 6.26
CA ASN A 137 12.89 6.12 5.24
C ASN A 137 13.94 7.25 5.15
N ASP A 138 14.48 7.72 6.28
CA ASP A 138 15.55 8.70 6.29
C ASP A 138 16.81 8.18 5.59
N ALA A 139 17.20 6.93 5.87
CA ALA A 139 18.31 6.27 5.19
C ALA A 139 18.07 6.15 3.67
N ALA A 140 16.85 5.80 3.25
CA ALA A 140 16.50 5.71 1.83
C ALA A 140 16.54 7.09 1.13
N ILE A 141 16.11 8.15 1.81
CA ILE A 141 16.19 9.52 1.28
C ILE A 141 17.65 9.96 1.12
N GLN A 142 18.49 9.71 2.13
CA GLN A 142 19.92 10.04 2.08
C GLN A 142 20.64 9.30 0.96
N GLN A 143 20.33 8.01 0.77
CA GLN A 143 20.88 7.23 -0.33
C GLN A 143 20.49 7.82 -1.69
N HIS A 144 19.21 8.14 -1.88
CA HIS A 144 18.73 8.71 -3.13
C HIS A 144 19.26 10.14 -3.39
N MET A 145 19.58 10.92 -2.36
CA MET A 145 20.29 12.20 -2.53
C MET A 145 21.72 11.96 -3.02
N LYS A 146 22.44 11.02 -2.41
CA LYS A 146 23.80 10.67 -2.81
C LYS A 146 23.87 10.18 -4.25
N ASP A 147 22.95 9.30 -4.64
CA ASP A 147 22.90 8.75 -6.01
C ASP A 147 22.65 9.85 -7.07
N ARG A 148 22.02 10.98 -6.69
CA ARG A 148 21.84 12.13 -7.57
C ARG A 148 23.06 13.03 -7.65
N ASP A 149 23.74 13.24 -6.53
CA ASP A 149 24.93 14.09 -6.49
C ASP A 149 26.09 13.48 -7.31
N ASP A 150 26.14 12.14 -7.42
CA ASP A 150 27.14 11.44 -8.25
C ASP A 150 26.89 11.60 -9.77
N ASP A 151 25.66 11.90 -10.21
CA ASP A 151 25.32 12.06 -11.64
C ASP A 151 25.69 13.46 -12.20
N ASP A 152 25.79 14.49 -11.34
CA ASP A 152 26.05 15.87 -11.77
C ASP A 152 27.56 16.17 -12.00
N ASP A 153 28.47 15.30 -11.56
CA ASP A 153 29.92 15.48 -11.67
C ASP A 153 30.53 15.13 -13.04
N ASP A 154 29.79 14.39 -13.89
CA ASP A 154 30.27 14.01 -15.22
C ASP A 154 30.08 15.12 -16.26
N ASP A 155 29.09 15.99 -16.06
CA ASP A 155 28.68 17.02 -17.02
C ASP A 155 29.69 18.18 -17.09
N ASP A 156 30.45 18.42 -16.02
CA ASP A 156 31.48 19.47 -15.96
C ASP A 156 32.84 19.00 -16.50
N LYS A 157 33.19 17.71 -16.37
CA LYS A 157 34.40 17.15 -16.97
C LYS A 157 34.37 17.15 -18.49
N ASP A 158 33.20 16.90 -19.08
CA ASP A 158 33.04 16.93 -20.53
C ASP A 158 33.11 18.35 -21.10
N LYS A 159 32.60 19.35 -20.37
CA LYS A 159 32.75 20.78 -20.73
C LYS A 159 34.21 21.23 -20.68
N GLU A 160 34.97 20.76 -19.69
CA GLU A 160 36.39 21.11 -19.55
C GLU A 160 37.23 20.46 -20.66
N ARG A 161 37.00 19.18 -20.97
CA ARG A 161 37.63 18.49 -22.11
C ARG A 161 37.34 19.17 -23.44
N ALA A 162 36.09 19.59 -23.67
CA ALA A 162 35.71 20.30 -24.88
C ALA A 162 36.37 21.69 -25.00
N LYS A 163 36.58 22.40 -23.88
CA LYS A 163 37.32 23.67 -23.87
C LYS A 163 38.80 23.46 -24.20
N ASP A 164 39.42 22.45 -23.61
CA ASP A 164 40.82 22.11 -23.86
C ASP A 164 41.07 21.68 -25.30
N GLU A 165 40.15 20.89 -25.88
CA GLU A 165 40.26 20.46 -27.27
C GLU A 165 40.12 21.63 -28.25
N ARG A 166 39.15 22.53 -28.03
CA ARG A 166 38.99 23.77 -28.81
C ARG A 166 40.22 24.67 -28.70
N LYS A 167 40.82 24.78 -27.52
CA LYS A 167 42.05 25.56 -27.31
C LYS A 167 43.20 24.97 -28.13
N ARG A 168 43.43 23.66 -28.04
CA ARG A 168 44.46 22.94 -28.82
C ARG A 168 44.23 23.05 -30.33
N GLU A 169 42.98 22.97 -30.79
CA GLU A 169 42.66 23.16 -32.21
C GLU A 169 42.96 24.59 -32.66
N SER A 170 42.66 25.59 -31.83
CA SER A 170 42.94 27.00 -32.15
C SER A 170 44.44 27.30 -32.24
N GLU A 171 45.27 26.69 -31.39
CA GLU A 171 46.74 26.82 -31.43
C GLU A 171 47.30 26.19 -32.72
N ARG A 172 46.86 24.96 -33.05
CA ARG A 172 47.26 24.27 -34.30
C ARG A 172 46.91 25.04 -35.58
N ARG A 173 45.84 25.85 -35.57
CA ARG A 173 45.47 26.69 -36.73
C ARG A 173 46.39 27.88 -36.89
N ARG A 174 46.79 28.54 -35.79
CA ARG A 174 47.72 29.68 -35.83
C ARG A 174 49.10 29.27 -36.34
N ASP A 175 49.59 28.12 -35.89
CA ASP A 175 50.89 27.60 -36.32
C ASP A 175 50.92 27.30 -37.83
N LYS A 176 49.80 26.89 -38.43
CA LYS A 176 49.68 26.66 -39.87
C LYS A 176 49.54 27.93 -40.71
N GLU A 177 49.07 29.03 -40.11
CA GLU A 177 48.95 30.32 -40.80
C GLU A 177 50.25 31.12 -40.78
N GLY A 178 51.08 30.97 -39.75
CA GLY A 178 52.37 31.67 -39.63
C GLY A 178 53.50 31.16 -40.54
N ASP A 179 53.31 30.03 -41.22
CA ASP A 179 54.32 29.38 -42.08
C ASP A 179 54.16 29.72 -43.58
N LYS A 180 53.31 30.71 -43.90
CA LYS A 180 52.98 31.13 -45.28
C LYS A 180 53.55 32.49 -45.69
N ASP A 181 54.31 33.16 -44.82
CA ASP A 181 55.00 34.42 -45.10
C ASP A 181 56.51 34.21 -45.28
#